data_AF-A0A3D2HWW9-F1
#
_entry.id   AF-A0A3D2HWW9-F1
#
_cell.length_a   1.000
_cell.length_b   1.000
_cell.length_c   1.000
_cell.angle_alpha   90.00
_cell.angle_beta   90.00
_cell.angle_gamma   90.00
#
_symmetry.space_group_name_H-M   'P 1'
#
loop_
_entity.id
_entity.type
_entity.pdbx_description
1 polymer ?
#
loop_
_entity_poly.entity_id
_entity_poly.type
_entity_poly.pdbx_seq_one_letter_code
_entity_poly.pdbx_strand_id
1 'polypeptide(L)'
;MAACPLAAVYTKSLYIVAWLVLVYLLLGLFLLGGKRRPGLYACCCALGLCAALIAAWWEPMTSDMTFTVLDVGQGQCLLLRAGSRVYVVDCGGDSDTKTADIAAETLLSQGFSHVDGLILTHPDRDHAGAAENFLSRIRTDVVILPNTARELDIPARTKTVYASSVLEMKSVKGTVRIFPSVYAASGNEISLCVLFDTEKCDILITGDRDGFGERSLLRNADIPEVDVLVAGHHGAKNSTCQELLEAVRPEIVCISVGEGNPYGHPAPELLERLAEFGCAVYRTDQNGTITIRR
;
A
#
# COMPACT_ATOMS: atom_id res chain seq x y z
N MET A 1 13.62 16.01 -13.48
CA MET A 1 14.16 15.07 -14.51
C MET A 1 13.87 13.63 -14.09
N ALA A 2 12.60 13.25 -13.95
CA ALA A 2 12.18 11.88 -13.58
C ALA A 2 11.10 11.37 -14.55
N ALA A 3 11.31 11.59 -15.85
CA ALA A 3 10.31 11.28 -16.88
C ALA A 3 10.63 10.00 -17.67
N CYS A 4 11.84 9.44 -17.54
CA CYS A 4 12.19 8.19 -18.22
C CYS A 4 12.00 7.01 -17.26
N PRO A 5 11.19 5.98 -17.62
CA PRO A 5 11.18 4.73 -16.86
C PRO A 5 12.61 4.16 -16.82
N LEU A 6 12.99 3.57 -15.68
CA LEU A 6 14.34 3.03 -15.41
C LEU A 6 15.47 4.08 -15.32
N ALA A 7 15.17 5.38 -15.19
CA ALA A 7 16.19 6.42 -14.98
C ALA A 7 16.94 6.31 -13.64
N ALA A 8 16.41 5.52 -12.71
CA ALA A 8 17.05 5.16 -11.45
C ALA A 8 16.95 3.65 -11.24
N VAL A 9 18.01 3.07 -10.69
CA VAL A 9 18.08 1.66 -10.30
C VAL A 9 17.86 1.60 -8.79
N TYR A 10 16.65 1.23 -8.37
CA TYR A 10 16.30 1.14 -6.96
C TYR A 10 16.83 -0.16 -6.34
N THR A 11 17.71 -0.05 -5.35
CA THR A 11 18.34 -1.22 -4.68
C THR A 11 17.39 -2.03 -3.79
N LYS A 12 16.09 -1.71 -3.78
CA LYS A 12 15.05 -2.49 -3.09
C LYS A 12 14.65 -3.77 -3.82
N SER A 13 14.98 -3.90 -5.11
CA SER A 13 14.69 -5.12 -5.88
C SER A 13 15.72 -6.22 -5.61
N LEU A 14 15.25 -7.43 -5.29
CA LEU A 14 16.11 -8.62 -5.11
C LEU A 14 17.01 -8.87 -6.33
N TYR A 15 16.51 -8.64 -7.55
CA TYR A 15 17.28 -8.84 -8.79
C TYR A 15 18.42 -7.83 -8.92
N ILE A 16 18.20 -6.58 -8.50
CA ILE A 16 19.22 -5.54 -8.53
C ILE A 16 20.30 -5.84 -7.49
N VAL A 17 19.92 -6.32 -6.30
CA VAL A 17 20.88 -6.77 -5.28
C VAL A 17 21.69 -7.97 -5.78
N ALA A 18 21.03 -8.97 -6.38
CA ALA A 18 21.71 -10.12 -6.98
C ALA A 18 22.67 -9.71 -8.10
N TRP A 19 22.27 -8.72 -8.91
CA TRP A 19 23.15 -8.14 -9.93
C TRP A 19 24.36 -7.42 -9.32
N LEU A 20 24.19 -6.63 -8.24
CA LEU A 20 25.32 -6.00 -7.55
C LEU A 20 26.29 -7.05 -6.99
N VAL A 21 25.78 -8.12 -6.40
CA VAL A 21 26.60 -9.24 -5.93
C VAL A 21 27.38 -9.87 -7.10
N LEU A 22 26.72 -10.11 -8.24
CA LEU A 22 27.38 -10.60 -9.45
C LEU A 22 28.51 -9.65 -9.90
N VAL A 23 28.28 -8.33 -9.90
CA VAL A 23 29.30 -7.33 -10.26
C VAL A 23 30.53 -7.46 -9.35
N TYR A 24 30.35 -7.56 -8.04
CA TYR A 24 31.48 -7.72 -7.10
C TYR A 24 32.21 -9.06 -7.27
N LEU A 25 31.48 -10.16 -7.53
CA LEU A 25 32.09 -11.46 -7.83
C LEU A 25 32.94 -11.43 -9.11
N LEU A 26 32.40 -10.82 -10.18
CA LEU A 26 33.10 -10.65 -11.46
C LEU A 26 34.33 -9.76 -11.31
N LEU A 27 34.26 -8.70 -10.50
CA LEU A 27 35.40 -7.85 -10.17
C LEU A 27 36.49 -8.63 -9.43
N GLY A 28 36.12 -9.45 -8.44
CA GLY A 28 37.06 -10.33 -7.73
C GLY A 28 37.77 -11.31 -8.66
N LEU A 29 37.03 -11.96 -9.57
CA LEU A 29 37.59 -12.86 -10.59
C LEU A 29 38.52 -12.12 -11.56
N PHE A 30 38.18 -10.89 -11.95
CA PHE A 30 39.03 -10.07 -12.80
C PHE A 30 40.35 -9.69 -12.12
N LEU A 31 40.33 -9.36 -10.83
CA LEU A 31 41.52 -8.98 -10.06
C LEU A 31 42.44 -10.17 -9.75
N LEU A 32 41.87 -11.35 -9.50
CA LEU A 32 42.61 -12.59 -9.21
C LEU A 32 43.08 -13.33 -10.48
N GLY A 33 42.45 -13.05 -11.64
CA GLY A 33 42.73 -13.74 -12.90
C GLY A 33 43.97 -13.23 -13.64
N GLY A 34 44.80 -14.16 -14.12
CA GLY A 34 46.01 -13.83 -14.91
C GLY A 34 45.75 -13.30 -16.32
N LYS A 35 44.55 -13.52 -16.89
CA LYS A 35 44.15 -12.99 -18.22
C LYS A 35 43.08 -11.91 -18.07
N ARG A 36 43.49 -10.65 -18.27
CA ARG A 36 42.60 -9.49 -18.16
C ARG A 36 41.83 -9.30 -19.47
N ARG A 37 40.55 -9.70 -19.49
CA ARG A 37 39.60 -9.47 -20.59
C ARG A 37 38.48 -8.52 -20.14
N PRO A 38 38.76 -7.22 -19.92
CA PRO A 38 37.80 -6.29 -19.31
C PRO A 38 36.48 -6.18 -20.10
N GLY A 39 36.52 -6.29 -21.43
CA GLY A 39 35.31 -6.24 -22.26
C GLY A 39 34.32 -7.38 -21.99
N LEU A 40 34.80 -8.58 -21.64
CA LEU A 40 33.93 -9.72 -21.31
C LEU A 40 33.18 -9.45 -19.99
N TYR A 41 33.90 -9.04 -18.95
CA TYR A 41 33.31 -8.73 -17.65
C TYR A 41 32.33 -7.56 -17.74
N ALA A 42 32.68 -6.49 -18.46
CA ALA A 42 31.79 -5.36 -18.70
C ALA A 42 30.51 -5.79 -19.45
N CYS A 43 30.63 -6.66 -20.46
CA CYS A 43 29.49 -7.22 -21.18
C CYS A 43 28.59 -8.07 -20.26
N CYS A 44 29.18 -8.93 -19.42
CA CYS A 44 28.44 -9.71 -18.44
C CYS A 44 27.70 -8.83 -17.41
N CYS A 45 28.34 -7.78 -16.90
CA CYS A 45 27.70 -6.84 -15.99
C CYS A 45 26.53 -6.11 -16.67
N ALA A 46 26.69 -5.66 -17.92
CA ALA A 46 25.64 -4.98 -18.66
C ALA A 46 24.45 -5.91 -18.98
N LEU A 47 24.70 -7.12 -19.47
CA LEU A 47 23.66 -8.12 -19.73
C LEU A 47 22.95 -8.54 -18.44
N GLY A 48 23.70 -8.72 -17.34
CA GLY A 48 23.14 -8.99 -16.02
C GLY A 48 22.23 -7.85 -15.53
N LEU A 49 22.61 -6.60 -15.76
CA LEU A 49 21.78 -5.45 -15.41
C LEU A 49 20.49 -5.44 -16.21
N CYS A 50 20.57 -5.62 -17.54
CA CYS A 50 19.40 -5.69 -18.40
C CYS A 50 18.45 -6.82 -17.96
N ALA A 51 18.98 -8.01 -17.67
CA ALA A 51 18.19 -9.13 -17.18
C ALA A 51 17.53 -8.83 -15.82
N ALA A 52 18.26 -8.21 -14.89
CA ALA A 52 17.71 -7.82 -13.59
C ALA A 52 16.61 -6.77 -13.72
N LEU A 53 16.77 -5.78 -14.61
CA LEU A 53 15.75 -4.77 -14.87
C LEU A 53 14.50 -5.37 -15.53
N ILE A 54 14.68 -6.29 -16.49
CA ILE A 54 13.56 -7.00 -17.13
C ILE A 54 12.83 -7.86 -16.09
N ALA A 55 13.55 -8.61 -15.26
CA ALA A 55 12.94 -9.45 -14.21
C ALA A 55 12.19 -8.59 -13.17
N ALA A 56 12.79 -7.49 -12.72
CA ALA A 56 12.15 -6.56 -11.78
C ALA A 56 10.88 -5.93 -12.34
N TRP A 57 10.84 -5.67 -13.65
CA TRP A 57 9.66 -5.14 -14.33
C TRP A 57 8.60 -6.22 -14.63
N TRP A 58 9.05 -7.44 -14.95
CA TRP A 58 8.18 -8.55 -15.33
C TRP A 58 7.52 -9.24 -14.15
N GLU A 59 8.22 -9.46 -13.04
CA GLU A 59 7.67 -10.18 -11.88
C GLU A 59 6.36 -9.56 -11.37
N PRO A 60 6.26 -8.23 -11.16
CA PRO A 60 4.98 -7.63 -10.80
C PRO A 60 3.89 -7.92 -11.84
N MET A 61 4.21 -8.00 -13.13
CA MET A 61 3.24 -8.28 -14.20
C MET A 61 2.71 -9.70 -14.22
N THR A 62 3.32 -10.62 -13.48
CA THR A 62 2.86 -12.02 -13.42
C THR A 62 1.70 -12.26 -12.45
N SER A 63 1.51 -11.37 -11.47
CA SER A 63 0.39 -11.48 -10.53
C SER A 63 -0.84 -10.77 -11.08
N ASP A 64 -2.01 -11.41 -10.96
CA ASP A 64 -3.29 -10.81 -11.35
C ASP A 64 -3.63 -9.65 -10.40
N MET A 65 -3.26 -9.80 -9.13
CA MET A 65 -3.47 -8.80 -8.09
C MET A 65 -2.24 -8.71 -7.17
N THR A 66 -1.91 -7.49 -6.74
CA THR A 66 -0.93 -7.26 -5.68
C THR A 66 -1.45 -6.22 -4.71
N PHE A 67 -1.47 -6.58 -3.43
CA PHE A 67 -1.75 -5.68 -2.33
C PHE A 67 -0.50 -5.50 -1.47
N THR A 68 -0.14 -4.26 -1.18
CA THR A 68 1.05 -3.95 -0.40
C THR A 68 0.71 -2.99 0.74
N VAL A 69 1.08 -3.36 1.95
CA VAL A 69 1.07 -2.50 3.14
C VAL A 69 2.50 -2.01 3.33
N LEU A 70 2.76 -0.74 3.03
CA LEU A 70 4.10 -0.18 3.11
C LEU A 70 4.49 0.06 4.57
N ASP A 71 5.72 -0.32 4.92
CA ASP A 71 6.32 0.12 6.18
C ASP A 71 6.77 1.58 6.04
N VAL A 72 6.00 2.47 6.67
CA VAL A 72 6.14 3.92 6.64
C VAL A 72 6.33 4.50 8.05
N GLY A 73 6.64 3.65 9.03
CA GLY A 73 6.65 4.01 10.44
C GLY A 73 5.22 4.14 11.00
N GLN A 74 4.97 5.16 11.81
CA GLN A 74 3.65 5.44 12.37
C GLN A 74 2.72 6.04 11.32
N GLY A 75 1.97 5.18 10.65
CA GLY A 75 0.88 5.56 9.77
C GLY A 75 0.51 4.46 8.79
N GLN A 76 -0.14 4.85 7.70
CA GLN A 76 -0.67 3.94 6.70
C GLN A 76 -0.41 4.45 5.29
N CYS A 77 0.12 3.56 4.45
CA CYS A 77 0.16 3.75 3.00
C CYS A 77 0.02 2.40 2.30
N LEU A 78 -1.07 2.24 1.57
CA LEU A 78 -1.47 0.97 0.96
C LEU A 78 -1.45 1.10 -0.55
N LEU A 79 -0.86 0.12 -1.24
CA LEU A 79 -0.88 0.03 -2.69
C LEU A 79 -1.74 -1.16 -3.12
N LEU A 80 -2.76 -0.89 -3.93
CA LEU A 80 -3.65 -1.88 -4.50
C LEU A 80 -3.45 -1.91 -6.01
N ARG A 81 -3.15 -3.07 -6.55
CA ARG A 81 -3.00 -3.26 -7.99
C ARG A 81 -3.80 -4.46 -8.46
N ALA A 82 -4.59 -4.27 -9.52
CA ALA A 82 -5.19 -5.36 -10.27
C ALA A 82 -5.05 -5.10 -11.77
N GLY A 83 -4.34 -5.99 -12.46
CA GLY A 83 -3.95 -5.80 -13.86
C GLY A 83 -3.13 -4.52 -14.07
N SER A 84 -3.63 -3.63 -14.92
CA SER A 84 -3.01 -2.33 -15.23
C SER A 84 -3.46 -1.19 -14.31
N ARG A 85 -4.45 -1.42 -13.43
CA ARG A 85 -4.96 -0.39 -12.54
C ARG A 85 -4.21 -0.39 -11.22
N VAL A 86 -3.92 0.80 -10.72
CA VAL A 86 -3.24 1.02 -9.45
C VAL A 86 -3.98 2.07 -8.63
N TYR A 87 -4.27 1.72 -7.39
CA TYR A 87 -4.85 2.61 -6.40
C TYR A 87 -3.92 2.72 -5.20
N VAL A 88 -3.90 3.89 -4.58
CA VAL A 88 -3.24 4.13 -3.30
C VAL A 88 -4.32 4.45 -2.28
N VAL A 89 -4.31 3.77 -1.13
CA VAL A 89 -5.18 4.09 0.01
C VAL A 89 -4.31 4.58 1.13
N ASP A 90 -4.53 5.83 1.54
CA ASP A 90 -3.70 6.60 2.45
C ASP A 90 -2.24 6.79 1.99
N CYS A 91 -1.63 7.83 2.52
CA CYS A 91 -0.25 8.22 2.32
C CYS A 91 0.21 9.02 3.55
N GLY A 92 0.28 8.37 4.71
CA GLY A 92 0.82 8.97 5.93
C GLY A 92 1.85 8.07 6.61
N GLY A 93 2.61 8.63 7.54
CA GLY A 93 3.75 7.97 8.18
C GLY A 93 4.57 8.94 9.02
N ASP A 94 5.76 8.52 9.45
CA ASP A 94 6.62 9.33 10.33
C ASP A 94 7.03 10.67 9.69
N SER A 95 7.19 10.69 8.37
CA SER A 95 7.64 11.86 7.62
C SER A 95 6.93 11.98 6.27
N ASP A 96 6.28 13.11 6.06
CA ASP A 96 5.51 13.45 4.87
C ASP A 96 6.34 13.35 3.58
N THR A 97 7.65 13.64 3.65
CA THR A 97 8.56 13.50 2.51
C THR A 97 9.01 12.05 2.31
N LYS A 98 9.47 11.39 3.38
CA LYS A 98 9.97 10.01 3.28
C LYS A 98 8.88 9.02 2.90
N THR A 99 7.68 9.16 3.46
CA THR A 99 6.52 8.32 3.12
C THR A 99 6.16 8.46 1.65
N ALA A 100 6.11 9.69 1.13
CA ALA A 100 5.87 9.94 -0.28
C ALA A 100 6.98 9.36 -1.17
N ASP A 101 8.24 9.45 -0.75
CA ASP A 101 9.37 8.83 -1.45
C ASP A 101 9.24 7.29 -1.44
N ILE A 102 8.94 6.67 -0.30
CA ILE A 102 8.74 5.20 -0.19
C ILE A 102 7.63 4.74 -1.15
N ALA A 103 6.48 5.41 -1.14
CA ALA A 103 5.36 5.07 -2.03
C ALA A 103 5.74 5.27 -3.51
N ALA A 104 6.31 6.42 -3.86
CA ALA A 104 6.71 6.73 -5.22
C ALA A 104 7.80 5.79 -5.75
N GLU A 105 8.85 5.52 -4.98
CA GLU A 105 9.91 4.58 -5.33
C GLU A 105 9.36 3.16 -5.53
N THR A 106 8.44 2.73 -4.66
CA THR A 106 7.83 1.41 -4.77
C THR A 106 7.07 1.28 -6.09
N LEU A 107 6.21 2.24 -6.41
CA LEU A 107 5.45 2.28 -7.67
C LEU A 107 6.38 2.34 -8.89
N LEU A 108 7.35 3.25 -8.90
CA LEU A 108 8.27 3.44 -10.02
C LEU A 108 9.17 2.22 -10.24
N SER A 109 9.61 1.56 -9.17
CA SER A 109 10.40 0.33 -9.26
C SER A 109 9.62 -0.84 -9.86
N GLN A 110 8.30 -0.82 -9.73
CA GLN A 110 7.37 -1.78 -10.32
C GLN A 110 6.89 -1.36 -11.73
N GLY A 111 7.41 -0.25 -12.27
CA GLY A 111 7.06 0.25 -13.59
C GLY A 111 5.80 1.14 -13.64
N PHE A 112 5.23 1.51 -12.49
CA PHE A 112 4.06 2.38 -12.41
C PHE A 112 4.49 3.83 -12.17
N SER A 113 4.37 4.66 -13.20
CA SER A 113 4.59 6.11 -13.13
C SER A 113 3.31 6.91 -12.93
N HIS A 114 2.17 6.23 -12.85
CA HIS A 114 0.86 6.80 -12.60
C HIS A 114 0.00 5.88 -11.73
N VAL A 115 -1.01 6.45 -11.08
CA VAL A 115 -2.06 5.73 -10.35
C VAL A 115 -3.44 6.24 -10.77
N ASP A 116 -4.40 5.34 -10.87
CA ASP A 116 -5.79 5.62 -11.22
C ASP A 116 -6.49 6.45 -10.14
N GLY A 117 -6.16 6.17 -8.87
CA GLY A 117 -6.78 6.84 -7.74
C GLY A 117 -5.91 6.87 -6.49
N LEU A 118 -5.89 8.02 -5.83
CA LEU A 118 -5.46 8.16 -4.43
C LEU A 118 -6.72 8.34 -3.57
N ILE A 119 -6.92 7.45 -2.60
CA ILE A 119 -8.07 7.48 -1.69
C ILE A 119 -7.52 7.82 -0.30
N LEU A 120 -7.89 8.97 0.25
CA LEU A 120 -7.53 9.31 1.63
C LEU A 120 -8.72 8.99 2.52
N THR A 121 -8.51 8.15 3.52
CA THR A 121 -9.59 7.70 4.39
C THR A 121 -10.09 8.83 5.29
N HIS A 122 -9.17 9.62 5.85
CA HIS A 122 -9.44 10.77 6.71
C HIS A 122 -8.23 11.73 6.74
N PRO A 123 -8.33 12.95 7.31
CA PRO A 123 -7.32 14.00 7.13
C PRO A 123 -6.13 13.91 8.10
N ASP A 124 -6.09 12.91 8.99
CA ASP A 124 -5.03 12.81 10.00
C ASP A 124 -3.67 12.54 9.35
N ARG A 125 -2.60 13.00 10.00
CA ARG A 125 -1.26 13.09 9.38
C ARG A 125 -0.68 11.72 9.04
N ASP A 126 -0.94 10.72 9.87
CA ASP A 126 -0.61 9.32 9.71
C ASP A 126 -1.38 8.62 8.56
N HIS A 127 -2.37 9.30 7.95
CA HIS A 127 -3.09 8.84 6.76
C HIS A 127 -2.97 9.75 5.54
N ALA A 128 -2.97 11.07 5.71
CA ALA A 128 -2.98 12.04 4.61
C ALA A 128 -1.73 12.92 4.55
N GLY A 129 -0.83 12.85 5.54
CA GLY A 129 0.26 13.80 5.71
C GLY A 129 1.23 13.89 4.53
N ALA A 130 1.47 12.80 3.82
CA ALA A 130 2.36 12.75 2.66
C ALA A 130 1.63 12.96 1.32
N ALA A 131 0.33 13.22 1.30
CA ALA A 131 -0.47 13.25 0.07
C ALA A 131 0.01 14.30 -0.95
N GLU A 132 0.25 15.56 -0.54
CA GLU A 132 0.74 16.60 -1.45
C GLU A 132 2.13 16.26 -2.03
N ASN A 133 3.00 15.75 -1.16
CA ASN A 133 4.32 15.27 -1.55
C ASN A 133 4.21 14.11 -2.56
N PHE A 134 3.30 13.17 -2.35
CA PHE A 134 3.04 12.07 -3.27
C PHE A 134 2.49 12.57 -4.61
N LEU A 135 1.52 13.48 -4.62
CA LEU A 135 0.91 14.06 -5.82
C LEU A 135 1.91 14.86 -6.68
N SER A 136 2.94 15.42 -6.05
CA SER A 136 4.04 16.08 -6.77
C SER A 136 4.98 15.09 -7.49
N ARG A 137 5.04 13.83 -7.02
CA ARG A 137 5.97 12.79 -7.50
C ARG A 137 5.33 11.83 -8.49
N ILE A 138 4.09 11.41 -8.23
CA ILE A 138 3.36 10.42 -9.01
C ILE A 138 2.15 11.06 -9.67
N ARG A 139 2.00 10.83 -10.97
CA ARG A 139 0.80 11.28 -11.68
C ARG A 139 -0.41 10.52 -11.14
N THR A 140 -1.41 11.27 -10.69
CA THR A 140 -2.65 10.71 -10.13
C THR A 140 -3.83 11.24 -10.92
N ASP A 141 -4.71 10.36 -11.40
CA ASP A 141 -5.85 10.77 -12.22
C ASP A 141 -7.01 11.30 -11.36
N VAL A 142 -7.32 10.61 -10.25
CA VAL A 142 -8.36 11.02 -9.29
C VAL A 142 -7.83 11.00 -7.85
N VAL A 143 -8.19 12.01 -7.05
CA VAL A 143 -8.07 12.00 -5.58
C VAL A 143 -9.46 11.93 -4.97
N ILE A 144 -9.69 10.93 -4.13
CA ILE A 144 -10.94 10.70 -3.42
C ILE A 144 -10.75 11.05 -1.95
N LEU A 145 -11.59 11.96 -1.47
CA LEU A 145 -11.52 12.54 -0.13
C LEU A 145 -12.85 12.37 0.61
N PRO A 146 -12.85 12.26 1.94
CA PRO A 146 -14.08 12.44 2.72
C PRO A 146 -14.57 13.89 2.62
N ASN A 147 -15.85 14.12 2.87
CA ASN A 147 -16.42 15.48 2.88
C ASN A 147 -15.79 16.41 3.93
N THR A 148 -15.14 15.85 4.94
CA THR A 148 -14.47 16.55 6.03
C THR A 148 -12.98 16.78 5.76
N ALA A 149 -12.48 16.43 4.57
CA ALA A 149 -11.08 16.56 4.24
C ALA A 149 -10.61 18.01 4.32
N ARG A 150 -9.35 18.16 4.72
CA ARG A 150 -8.64 19.44 4.65
C ARG A 150 -8.37 19.79 3.19
N GLU A 151 -8.26 21.08 2.91
CA GLU A 151 -7.75 21.58 1.63
C GLU A 151 -6.32 21.06 1.40
N LEU A 152 -6.11 20.45 0.25
CA LEU A 152 -4.83 19.91 -0.21
C LEU A 152 -4.42 20.64 -1.49
N ASP A 153 -3.13 20.91 -1.67
CA ASP A 153 -2.58 21.39 -2.94
C ASP A 153 -2.56 20.25 -3.98
N ILE A 154 -3.69 20.10 -4.67
CA ILE A 154 -3.89 19.07 -5.70
C ILE A 154 -3.50 19.65 -7.07
N PRO A 155 -2.60 18.99 -7.83
CA PRO A 155 -2.23 19.45 -9.17
C PRO A 155 -3.45 19.62 -10.08
N ALA A 156 -3.51 20.70 -10.86
CA ALA A 156 -4.66 21.02 -11.72
C ALA A 156 -5.05 19.93 -12.76
N ARG A 157 -4.15 18.98 -13.04
CA ARG A 157 -4.39 17.83 -13.91
C ARG A 157 -5.13 16.66 -13.24
N THR A 158 -5.28 16.71 -11.92
CA THR A 158 -5.84 15.65 -11.09
C THR A 158 -7.26 16.02 -10.70
N LYS A 159 -8.20 15.09 -10.89
CA LYS A 159 -9.60 15.31 -10.55
C LYS A 159 -9.84 15.03 -9.07
N THR A 160 -10.49 15.95 -8.36
CA THR A 160 -10.90 15.75 -6.97
C THR A 160 -12.34 15.25 -6.89
N VAL A 161 -12.60 14.23 -6.07
CA VAL A 161 -13.93 13.68 -5.79
C VAL A 161 -14.13 13.60 -4.28
N TYR A 162 -15.22 14.15 -3.78
CA TYR A 162 -15.63 14.01 -2.38
C TYR A 162 -16.63 12.87 -2.24
N ALA A 163 -16.32 11.88 -1.41
CA ALA A 163 -17.17 10.73 -1.17
C ALA A 163 -18.27 11.09 -0.17
N SER A 164 -19.43 11.54 -0.68
CA SER A 164 -20.63 11.84 0.11
C SER A 164 -21.66 10.70 0.11
N SER A 165 -21.51 9.76 -0.81
CA SER A 165 -22.28 8.52 -0.92
C SER A 165 -21.35 7.39 -1.34
N VAL A 166 -21.85 6.16 -1.37
CA VAL A 166 -21.05 5.01 -1.80
C VAL A 166 -20.58 5.25 -3.24
N LEU A 167 -19.26 5.21 -3.43
CA LEU A 167 -18.64 5.31 -4.75
C LEU A 167 -18.23 3.92 -5.21
N GLU A 168 -18.40 3.65 -6.50
CA GLU A 168 -18.03 2.37 -7.11
C GLU A 168 -17.23 2.64 -8.39
N MET A 169 -16.04 2.05 -8.46
CA MET A 169 -15.15 2.13 -9.61
C MET A 169 -14.89 0.72 -10.15
N LYS A 170 -15.49 0.41 -11.31
CA LYS A 170 -15.31 -0.89 -11.96
C LYS A 170 -14.07 -0.93 -12.85
N SER A 171 -13.40 -2.06 -12.81
CA SER A 171 -12.33 -2.47 -13.70
C SER A 171 -12.62 -3.85 -14.26
N VAL A 172 -11.90 -4.22 -15.32
CA VAL A 172 -11.97 -5.58 -15.89
C VAL A 172 -11.54 -6.64 -14.87
N LYS A 173 -10.64 -6.28 -13.95
CA LYS A 173 -10.03 -7.20 -12.97
C LYS A 173 -10.58 -7.04 -11.54
N GLY A 174 -11.61 -6.23 -11.34
CA GLY A 174 -12.20 -6.01 -10.01
C GLY A 174 -12.94 -4.69 -9.85
N THR A 175 -13.51 -4.47 -8.67
CA THR A 175 -14.30 -3.30 -8.31
C THR A 175 -13.76 -2.68 -7.03
N VAL A 176 -13.57 -1.36 -7.02
CA VAL A 176 -13.28 -0.60 -5.79
C VAL A 176 -14.56 0.06 -5.32
N ARG A 177 -15.05 -0.33 -4.14
CA ARG A 177 -16.18 0.31 -3.46
C ARG A 177 -15.67 1.15 -2.30
N ILE A 178 -16.12 2.38 -2.20
CA ILE A 178 -15.73 3.32 -1.14
C ILE A 178 -16.98 3.74 -0.38
N PHE A 179 -17.00 3.41 0.90
CA PHE A 179 -18.11 3.67 1.79
C PHE A 179 -17.75 4.86 2.68
N PRO A 180 -18.43 6.01 2.54
CA PRO A 180 -18.28 7.10 3.49
C PRO A 180 -18.89 6.74 4.85
N SER A 181 -18.57 7.50 5.88
CA SER A 181 -19.30 7.39 7.15
C SER A 181 -20.70 7.96 6.99
N VAL A 182 -21.70 7.24 7.50
CA VAL A 182 -23.11 7.64 7.44
C VAL A 182 -23.42 8.73 8.48
N TYR A 183 -22.60 8.84 9.52
CA TYR A 183 -22.78 9.84 10.56
C TYR A 183 -21.90 11.06 10.30
N ALA A 184 -22.46 12.25 10.52
CA ALA A 184 -21.70 13.47 10.74
C ALA A 184 -21.06 13.45 12.14
N ALA A 185 -20.31 12.40 12.44
CA ALA A 185 -19.52 12.29 13.65
C ALA A 185 -18.22 13.10 13.50
N SER A 186 -17.54 13.36 14.61
CA SER A 186 -16.23 14.00 14.64
C SER A 186 -15.14 12.97 14.94
N GLY A 187 -13.93 13.15 14.39
CA GLY A 187 -12.79 12.26 14.64
C GLY A 187 -12.78 11.03 13.74
N ASN A 188 -12.16 9.94 14.20
CA ASN A 188 -11.82 8.76 13.39
C ASN A 188 -13.05 7.93 12.93
N GLU A 189 -14.23 8.19 13.51
CA GLU A 189 -15.52 7.61 13.10
C GLU A 189 -15.94 7.99 11.65
N ILE A 190 -15.25 8.96 11.04
CA ILE A 190 -15.55 9.46 9.67
C ILE A 190 -14.70 8.84 8.57
N SER A 191 -13.77 7.94 8.88
CA SER A 191 -12.88 7.37 7.86
C SER A 191 -13.68 6.71 6.73
N LEU A 192 -13.26 6.95 5.48
CA LEU A 192 -13.73 6.16 4.35
C LEU A 192 -13.30 4.71 4.55
N CYS A 193 -14.21 3.79 4.28
CA CYS A 193 -13.87 2.37 4.19
C CYS A 193 -13.78 2.00 2.71
N VAL A 194 -12.75 1.23 2.34
CA VAL A 194 -12.50 0.80 0.97
C VAL A 194 -12.61 -0.71 0.93
N LEU A 195 -13.47 -1.22 0.05
CA LEU A 195 -13.53 -2.63 -0.30
C LEU A 195 -13.01 -2.78 -1.72
N PHE A 196 -11.93 -3.55 -1.84
CA PHE A 196 -11.36 -3.96 -3.09
C PHE A 196 -11.82 -5.39 -3.37
N ASP A 197 -12.70 -5.54 -4.36
CA ASP A 197 -13.39 -6.79 -4.68
C ASP A 197 -12.86 -7.31 -6.02
N THR A 198 -12.22 -8.47 -6.03
CA THR A 198 -11.60 -9.04 -7.23
C THR A 198 -11.88 -10.53 -7.36
N GLU A 199 -11.71 -11.08 -8.58
CA GLU A 199 -11.92 -12.52 -8.81
C GLU A 199 -11.02 -13.44 -7.95
N LYS A 200 -9.96 -12.91 -7.36
CA LYS A 200 -8.90 -13.68 -6.70
C LYS A 200 -8.73 -13.38 -5.23
N CYS A 201 -9.10 -12.18 -4.79
CA CYS A 201 -8.92 -11.75 -3.41
C CYS A 201 -9.69 -10.48 -3.13
N ASP A 202 -10.45 -10.52 -2.05
CA ASP A 202 -11.24 -9.42 -1.52
C ASP A 202 -10.53 -8.81 -0.32
N ILE A 203 -10.45 -7.48 -0.29
CA ILE A 203 -9.68 -6.73 0.70
C ILE A 203 -10.53 -5.61 1.28
N LEU A 204 -10.72 -5.65 2.60
CA LEU A 204 -11.39 -4.57 3.33
C LEU A 204 -10.38 -3.70 4.06
N ILE A 205 -10.47 -2.39 3.86
CA ILE A 205 -9.67 -1.37 4.55
C ILE A 205 -10.65 -0.46 5.28
N THR A 206 -10.60 -0.46 6.61
CA THR A 206 -11.58 0.28 7.43
C THR A 206 -11.11 1.70 7.80
N GLY A 207 -9.88 2.08 7.44
CA GLY A 207 -9.26 3.31 7.93
C GLY A 207 -9.19 3.29 9.46
N ASP A 208 -9.57 4.38 10.11
CA ASP A 208 -9.52 4.48 11.57
C ASP A 208 -10.88 4.33 12.26
N ARG A 209 -11.83 3.70 11.57
CA ARG A 209 -13.13 3.38 12.17
C ARG A 209 -12.93 2.56 13.44
N ASP A 210 -13.52 3.06 14.52
CA ASP A 210 -13.71 2.30 15.74
C ASP A 210 -14.87 1.30 15.56
N GLY A 211 -15.14 0.50 16.59
CA GLY A 211 -16.21 -0.49 16.55
C GLY A 211 -17.58 0.12 16.28
N PHE A 212 -17.85 1.38 16.65
CA PHE A 212 -19.11 2.02 16.31
C PHE A 212 -19.22 2.28 14.81
N GLY A 213 -18.17 2.84 14.20
CA GLY A 213 -18.07 3.06 12.76
C GLY A 213 -18.14 1.75 11.96
N GLU A 214 -17.49 0.69 12.44
CA GLU A 214 -17.51 -0.64 11.83
C GLU A 214 -18.90 -1.30 11.88
N ARG A 215 -19.56 -1.30 13.05
CA ARG A 215 -20.95 -1.77 13.15
C ARG A 215 -21.90 -0.95 12.29
N SER A 216 -21.63 0.34 12.12
CA SER A 216 -22.41 1.18 11.20
C SER A 216 -22.23 0.76 9.75
N LEU A 217 -21.00 0.44 9.33
CA LEU A 217 -20.73 -0.09 7.99
C LEU A 217 -21.62 -1.31 7.70
N LEU A 218 -21.60 -2.30 8.59
CA LEU A 218 -22.36 -3.55 8.42
C LEU A 218 -23.89 -3.35 8.38
N ARG A 219 -24.40 -2.32 9.07
CA ARG A 219 -25.84 -2.01 9.03
C ARG A 219 -26.27 -1.35 7.72
N ASN A 220 -25.36 -0.65 7.04
CA ASN A 220 -25.68 0.22 5.91
C ASN A 220 -25.13 -0.29 4.58
N ALA A 221 -24.28 -1.31 4.61
CA ALA A 221 -23.67 -1.91 3.43
C ALA A 221 -23.60 -3.43 3.60
N ASP A 222 -23.81 -4.13 2.48
CA ASP A 222 -23.54 -5.56 2.39
C ASP A 222 -22.04 -5.76 2.08
N ILE A 223 -21.30 -6.17 3.10
CA ILE A 223 -19.86 -6.43 3.03
C ILE A 223 -19.68 -7.95 2.96
N PRO A 224 -19.06 -8.47 1.89
CA PRO A 224 -18.84 -9.90 1.77
C PRO A 224 -17.78 -10.37 2.78
N GLU A 225 -17.59 -11.68 2.83
CA GLU A 225 -16.36 -12.24 3.37
C GLU A 225 -15.16 -11.70 2.58
N VAL A 226 -14.03 -11.52 3.25
CA VAL A 226 -12.82 -10.98 2.62
C VAL A 226 -11.63 -11.86 2.93
N ASP A 227 -10.68 -11.96 2.01
CA ASP A 227 -9.43 -12.68 2.26
C ASP A 227 -8.50 -11.89 3.19
N VAL A 228 -8.51 -10.56 3.04
CA VAL A 228 -7.62 -9.67 3.77
C VAL A 228 -8.40 -8.52 4.40
N LEU A 229 -8.19 -8.32 5.70
CA LEU A 229 -8.65 -7.13 6.42
C LEU A 229 -7.44 -6.30 6.84
N VAL A 230 -7.45 -5.01 6.57
CA VAL A 230 -6.53 -4.06 7.23
C VAL A 230 -7.19 -3.59 8.51
N ALA A 231 -6.55 -3.90 9.64
CA ALA A 231 -7.07 -3.58 10.96
C ALA A 231 -7.29 -2.07 11.10
N GLY A 232 -8.40 -1.68 11.71
CA GLY A 232 -8.74 -0.28 11.89
C GLY A 232 -7.82 0.40 12.90
N HIS A 233 -7.55 1.70 12.71
CA HIS A 233 -6.88 2.55 13.72
C HIS A 233 -5.58 1.94 14.22
N HIS A 234 -4.75 1.48 13.29
CA HIS A 234 -3.44 0.86 13.56
C HIS A 234 -3.49 -0.34 14.53
N GLY A 235 -4.66 -0.95 14.74
CA GLY A 235 -4.88 -2.01 15.72
C GLY A 235 -5.24 -1.51 17.13
N ALA A 236 -5.98 -0.41 17.24
CA ALA A 236 -6.48 0.09 18.52
C ALA A 236 -7.39 -0.91 19.27
N LYS A 237 -7.46 -0.79 20.60
CA LYS A 237 -8.26 -1.66 21.47
C LYS A 237 -9.74 -1.76 21.06
N ASN A 238 -10.29 -0.66 20.55
CA ASN A 238 -11.71 -0.50 20.24
C ASN A 238 -12.02 -0.56 18.73
N SER A 239 -11.04 -0.83 17.87
CA SER A 239 -11.25 -1.10 16.44
C SER A 239 -11.29 -2.61 16.18
N THR A 240 -11.62 -2.96 14.94
CA THR A 240 -11.77 -4.34 14.46
C THR A 240 -12.60 -5.17 15.45
N CYS A 241 -13.84 -4.70 15.64
CA CYS A 241 -14.79 -5.26 16.58
C CYS A 241 -15.19 -6.68 16.20
N GLN A 242 -15.71 -7.40 17.20
CA GLN A 242 -16.14 -8.78 17.05
C GLN A 242 -17.16 -8.95 15.93
N GLU A 243 -18.14 -8.03 15.83
CA GLU A 243 -19.18 -8.10 14.81
C GLU A 243 -18.63 -7.95 13.39
N LEU A 244 -17.56 -7.17 13.21
CA LEU A 244 -16.86 -7.06 11.93
C LEU A 244 -16.20 -8.38 11.56
N LEU A 245 -15.44 -8.98 12.48
CA LEU A 245 -14.74 -10.24 12.25
C LEU A 245 -15.71 -11.40 11.99
N GLU A 246 -16.86 -11.43 12.69
CA GLU A 246 -17.92 -12.42 12.44
C GLU A 246 -18.55 -12.27 11.06
N ALA A 247 -18.73 -11.03 10.59
CA ALA A 247 -19.35 -10.76 9.29
C ALA A 247 -18.40 -11.04 8.12
N VAL A 248 -17.15 -10.56 8.19
CA VAL A 248 -16.23 -10.58 7.04
C VAL A 248 -15.23 -11.73 7.06
N ARG A 249 -15.10 -12.44 8.20
CA ARG A 249 -14.32 -13.68 8.37
C ARG A 249 -12.96 -13.70 7.66
N PRO A 250 -12.04 -12.76 7.96
CA PRO A 250 -10.80 -12.63 7.23
C PRO A 250 -9.82 -13.78 7.52
N GLU A 251 -9.18 -14.31 6.48
CA GLU A 251 -8.05 -15.24 6.63
C GLU A 251 -6.82 -14.50 7.18
N ILE A 252 -6.55 -13.32 6.60
CA ILE A 252 -5.37 -12.51 6.90
C ILE A 252 -5.81 -11.15 7.47
N VAL A 253 -5.15 -10.73 8.54
CA VAL A 253 -5.27 -9.36 9.07
C VAL A 253 -3.91 -8.67 9.02
N CYS A 254 -3.84 -7.58 8.26
CA CYS A 254 -2.68 -6.71 8.20
C CYS A 254 -2.84 -5.53 9.17
N ILE A 255 -1.78 -5.16 9.87
CA ILE A 255 -1.77 -4.02 10.79
C ILE A 255 -0.65 -3.06 10.36
N SER A 256 -1.05 -1.86 9.90
CA SER A 256 -0.13 -0.76 9.64
C SER A 256 0.23 -0.10 10.96
N VAL A 257 1.46 -0.28 11.44
CA VAL A 257 1.95 0.23 12.72
C VAL A 257 3.47 0.36 12.69
N GLY A 258 4.03 1.41 13.31
CA GLY A 258 5.47 1.59 13.37
C GLY A 258 6.12 0.95 14.60
N GLU A 259 7.41 0.68 14.52
CA GLU A 259 8.21 0.17 15.65
C GLU A 259 8.18 1.15 16.84
N GLY A 260 8.03 0.61 18.06
CA GLY A 260 8.03 1.41 19.28
C GLY A 260 6.85 2.37 19.41
N ASN A 261 5.71 2.05 18.80
CA ASN A 261 4.54 2.93 18.76
C ASN A 261 4.13 3.47 20.15
N PRO A 262 4.19 4.81 20.36
CA PRO A 262 3.88 5.42 21.66
C PRO A 262 2.40 5.35 22.04
N TYR A 263 1.50 5.09 21.08
CA TYR A 263 0.05 4.97 21.32
C TYR A 263 -0.34 3.60 21.92
N GLY A 264 0.60 2.65 22.00
CA GLY A 264 0.34 1.31 22.52
C GLY A 264 -0.40 0.41 21.53
N HIS A 265 -0.33 0.70 20.22
CA HIS A 265 -0.89 -0.15 19.18
C HIS A 265 0.17 -1.09 18.58
N PRO A 266 -0.23 -2.27 18.08
CA PRO A 266 -1.56 -2.86 18.24
C PRO A 266 -1.83 -3.25 19.69
N ALA A 267 -3.05 -2.99 20.15
CA ALA A 267 -3.44 -3.24 21.53
C ALA A 267 -3.53 -4.76 21.79
N PRO A 268 -3.13 -5.25 22.98
CA PRO A 268 -3.24 -6.66 23.34
C PRO A 268 -4.65 -7.22 23.15
N GLU A 269 -5.69 -6.45 23.49
CA GLU A 269 -7.08 -6.88 23.34
C GLU A 269 -7.50 -7.11 21.89
N LEU A 270 -6.94 -6.34 20.95
CA LEU A 270 -7.15 -6.57 19.52
C LEU A 270 -6.43 -7.84 19.08
N LEU A 271 -5.18 -8.05 19.49
CA LEU A 271 -4.41 -9.24 19.13
C LEU A 271 -5.05 -10.52 19.69
N GLU A 272 -5.54 -10.50 20.93
CA GLU A 272 -6.29 -11.61 21.53
C GLU A 272 -7.56 -11.91 20.73
N ARG A 273 -8.34 -10.87 20.39
CA ARG A 273 -9.53 -11.03 19.54
C ARG A 273 -9.20 -11.64 18.18
N LEU A 274 -8.13 -11.18 17.52
CA LEU A 274 -7.71 -11.74 16.23
C LEU A 274 -7.28 -13.22 16.35
N ALA A 275 -6.62 -13.58 17.45
CA ALA A 275 -6.23 -14.96 17.72
C ALA A 275 -7.44 -15.87 17.98
N GLU A 276 -8.46 -15.39 18.70
CA GLU A 276 -9.72 -16.13 18.92
C GLU A 276 -10.46 -16.44 17.61
N PHE A 277 -10.39 -15.53 16.63
CA PHE A 277 -10.97 -15.72 15.30
C PHE A 277 -10.07 -16.53 14.35
N GLY A 278 -8.87 -16.94 14.79
CA GLY A 278 -7.94 -17.74 14.00
C GLY A 278 -7.30 -17.02 12.82
N CYS A 279 -7.28 -15.68 12.84
CA CYS A 279 -6.70 -14.89 11.75
C CYS A 279 -5.17 -14.98 11.73
N ALA A 280 -4.58 -15.05 10.54
CA ALA A 280 -3.15 -14.86 10.35
C ALA A 280 -2.81 -13.36 10.42
N VAL A 281 -2.04 -12.95 11.42
CA VAL A 281 -1.73 -11.53 11.66
C VAL A 281 -0.34 -11.17 11.12
N TYR A 282 -0.27 -10.12 10.30
CA TYR A 282 0.97 -9.52 9.82
C TYR A 282 1.03 -8.04 10.21
N ARG A 283 2.20 -7.58 10.68
CA ARG A 283 2.38 -6.21 11.18
C ARG A 283 3.60 -5.56 10.56
N THR A 284 3.50 -4.30 10.14
CA THR A 284 4.63 -3.61 9.51
C THR A 284 5.83 -3.43 10.45
N ASP A 285 5.61 -3.25 11.75
CA ASP A 285 6.70 -3.12 12.73
C ASP A 285 7.51 -4.41 12.94
N GLN A 286 6.93 -5.58 12.63
CA GLN A 286 7.61 -6.88 12.76
C GLN A 286 8.05 -7.46 11.42
N ASN A 287 7.28 -7.22 10.37
CA ASN A 287 7.46 -7.83 9.06
C ASN A 287 8.01 -6.88 8.01
N GLY A 288 8.14 -5.57 8.32
CA GLY A 288 8.39 -4.53 7.34
C GLY A 288 7.23 -4.42 6.35
N THR A 289 7.52 -4.02 5.11
CA THR A 289 6.51 -3.98 4.04
C THR A 289 5.91 -5.37 3.79
N ILE A 290 4.59 -5.48 3.91
CA ILE A 290 3.85 -6.72 3.67
C ILE A 290 3.30 -6.69 2.25
N THR A 291 3.54 -7.76 1.47
CA THR A 291 3.03 -7.88 0.11
C THR A 291 2.27 -9.18 -0.06
N ILE A 292 1.00 -9.09 -0.47
CA ILE A 292 0.12 -10.20 -0.81
C ILE A 292 -0.04 -10.23 -2.33
N ARG A 293 0.18 -11.40 -2.94
CA ARG A 293 0.09 -11.62 -4.39
C ARG A 293 -0.85 -12.78 -4.67
N ARG A 294 -1.70 -12.63 -5.69
CA ARG A 294 -2.62 -13.67 -6.18
C ARG A 294 -2.62 -13.74 -7.70
#